data_AF-A0A5C3PJK2-F1
#
_entry.id   AF-A0A5C3PJK2-F1
#
_cell.length_a   1.000
_cell.length_b   1.000
_cell.length_c   1.000
_cell.angle_alpha   90.00
_cell.angle_beta   90.00
_cell.angle_gamma   90.00
#
_symmetry.space_group_name_H-M   'P 1'
#
loop_
_entity.id
_entity.type
_entity.pdbx_description
1 polymer ?
#
loop_
_entity_poly.entity_id
_entity_poly.type
_entity_poly.pdbx_seq_one_letter_code
_entity_poly.pdbx_strand_id
1 'polypeptide(L)'
;MSLKSAELDTFFPLPSEAPSSRSPVRLPGITRASSEALVKTLKDDHVKWHAFFNDRGFHNHASHHLVAIYAMGAGGPLIEEAYQTHVVYMKPAFESPEPITEDNFWKHLGEREVYNSYLEYFRAILLKKDVTDVLEEYIFSSKANIGGPGVKDHPRMLNRWLAAIVHPMIHVGNGLEFGLLGLVAEGLAQAAVHHDDGESLTPPSLFQADSPTSAIERLTALLPSLSLGQAPLSAKTNSASGTDKRTGVHAFTILARVLADQRFTPANLALPTSMEVSMFEHVNAQIGEAIVELTNEWAAGLEGEGATADAIEKKIEEVTWMAALVYGVGGWGARERAPKKQFNADFFYMHLVTSSIFLPSLVAYLSPRSAVILLRSYFAVTLSWYIARGRAPLPIRAFYKDVTAWPVPPASPTNPAKDTLTPGDAAPNPWLPIVQTTIVHPAEHLCKTQRALMHNATLYGHRAAGDFAGLGLEGAELLDGTLFIRVAGLTADRIGWMKEGQEAGDWDRVGFY
;
A
#
# COMPACT_ATOMS: atom_id res chain seq x y z
N MET A 1 0.03 -11.21 -31.06
CA MET A 1 1.25 -11.97 -31.46
C MET A 1 1.73 -12.79 -30.27
N SER A 2 2.07 -14.07 -30.45
CA SER A 2 2.66 -14.86 -29.36
C SER A 2 4.01 -14.25 -28.96
N LEU A 3 4.15 -13.87 -27.70
CA LEU A 3 5.41 -13.36 -27.16
C LEU A 3 6.50 -14.40 -27.29
N LYS A 4 7.71 -13.97 -27.70
CA LYS A 4 8.85 -14.88 -27.73
C LYS A 4 9.29 -15.15 -26.30
N SER A 5 9.59 -16.41 -25.97
CA SER A 5 10.03 -16.81 -24.62
C SER A 5 11.16 -15.94 -24.07
N ALA A 6 12.15 -15.59 -24.92
CA ALA A 6 13.28 -14.76 -24.53
C ALA A 6 12.88 -13.32 -24.11
N GLU A 7 11.78 -12.79 -24.65
CA GLU A 7 11.26 -11.48 -24.25
C GLU A 7 10.58 -11.56 -22.88
N LEU A 8 9.77 -12.60 -22.64
CA LEU A 8 9.17 -12.85 -21.33
C LEU A 8 10.20 -13.06 -20.22
N ASP A 9 11.34 -13.68 -20.53
CA ASP A 9 12.46 -13.84 -19.59
C ASP A 9 13.08 -12.50 -19.17
N THR A 10 13.00 -11.47 -20.03
CA THR A 10 13.46 -10.11 -19.72
C THR A 10 12.50 -9.38 -18.77
N PHE A 11 11.19 -9.57 -18.93
CA PHE A 11 10.17 -8.94 -18.08
C PHE A 11 9.98 -9.64 -16.74
N PHE A 12 10.24 -10.95 -16.69
CA PHE A 12 10.12 -11.78 -15.50
C PHE A 12 11.43 -12.55 -15.27
N PRO A 13 12.53 -11.85 -14.90
CA PRO A 13 13.73 -12.50 -14.40
C PRO A 13 13.44 -13.09 -13.02
N LEU A 14 14.39 -13.86 -12.47
CA LEU A 14 14.30 -14.19 -11.05
C LEU A 14 14.34 -12.91 -10.21
N PRO A 15 13.60 -12.87 -9.08
CA PRO A 15 13.53 -11.67 -8.27
C PRO A 15 14.89 -11.14 -7.81
N SER A 16 15.10 -9.84 -7.98
CA SER A 16 16.31 -9.12 -7.58
C SER A 16 16.26 -8.67 -6.11
N GLU A 17 17.35 -8.12 -5.58
CA GLU A 17 17.35 -7.49 -4.25
C GLU A 17 16.39 -6.29 -4.20
N ALA A 18 15.91 -5.97 -3.00
CA ALA A 18 15.01 -4.83 -2.83
C ALA A 18 15.75 -3.50 -3.13
N PRO A 19 15.09 -2.49 -3.71
CA PRO A 19 15.74 -1.29 -4.23
C PRO A 19 16.31 -0.36 -3.15
N SER A 20 15.92 -0.55 -1.89
CA SER A 20 16.44 0.21 -0.76
C SER A 20 16.42 -0.62 0.52
N SER A 21 17.25 -0.24 1.51
CA SER A 21 17.24 -0.87 2.85
C SER A 21 15.95 -0.64 3.64
N ARG A 22 15.09 0.28 3.16
CA ARG A 22 13.77 0.60 3.71
C ARG A 22 12.64 -0.14 3.01
N SER A 23 12.92 -0.79 1.89
CA SER A 23 11.95 -1.62 1.18
C SER A 23 11.55 -2.85 2.01
N PRO A 24 10.43 -3.51 1.67
CA PRO A 24 9.90 -4.62 2.45
C PRO A 24 10.89 -5.76 2.67
N VAL A 25 10.96 -6.23 3.92
CA VAL A 25 11.83 -7.35 4.32
C VAL A 25 11.26 -8.66 3.79
N ARG A 26 12.14 -9.54 3.32
CA ARG A 26 11.81 -10.91 2.88
C ARG A 26 12.25 -11.91 3.94
N LEU A 27 11.38 -12.88 4.26
CA LEU A 27 11.69 -13.92 5.24
C LEU A 27 12.61 -14.99 4.65
N PRO A 28 13.41 -15.67 5.50
CA PRO A 28 14.10 -16.89 5.11
C PRO A 28 13.11 -17.97 4.64
N GLY A 29 13.53 -18.82 3.70
CA GLY A 29 12.70 -19.88 3.11
C GLY A 29 12.66 -19.83 1.58
N ILE A 30 13.02 -18.68 0.99
CA ILE A 30 13.20 -18.54 -0.45
C ILE A 30 14.33 -19.46 -0.93
N THR A 31 14.04 -20.23 -1.99
CA THR A 31 14.97 -21.11 -2.67
C THR A 31 15.00 -20.79 -4.16
N ARG A 32 15.96 -21.37 -4.89
CA ARG A 32 15.98 -21.33 -6.34
C ARG A 32 14.66 -21.85 -6.95
N ALA A 33 14.16 -22.97 -6.42
CA ALA A 33 12.93 -23.60 -6.89
C ALA A 33 11.68 -22.72 -6.64
N SER A 34 11.59 -22.03 -5.49
CA SER A 34 10.47 -21.11 -5.25
C SER A 34 10.52 -19.88 -6.16
N SER A 35 11.73 -19.39 -6.45
CA SER A 35 11.94 -18.27 -7.39
C SER A 35 11.52 -18.64 -8.81
N GLU A 36 11.87 -19.85 -9.26
CA GLU A 36 11.48 -20.38 -10.57
C GLU A 36 9.97 -20.63 -10.66
N ALA A 37 9.34 -21.14 -9.60
CA ALA A 37 7.89 -21.31 -9.52
C ALA A 37 7.14 -19.97 -9.58
N LEU A 38 7.60 -18.95 -8.86
CA LEU A 38 7.04 -17.60 -8.93
C LEU A 38 7.11 -17.06 -10.36
N VAL A 39 8.29 -17.08 -10.97
CA VAL A 39 8.46 -16.55 -12.33
C VAL A 39 7.64 -17.32 -13.35
N LYS A 40 7.57 -18.65 -13.23
CA LYS A 40 6.74 -19.51 -14.09
C LYS A 40 5.26 -19.12 -13.99
N THR A 41 4.73 -18.97 -12.78
CA THR A 41 3.31 -18.63 -12.56
C THR A 41 2.99 -17.20 -13.01
N LEU A 42 3.87 -16.24 -12.75
CA LEU A 42 3.71 -14.86 -13.23
C LEU A 42 3.75 -14.75 -14.76
N LYS A 43 4.64 -15.50 -15.44
CA LYS A 43 4.66 -15.55 -16.91
C LYS A 43 3.39 -16.16 -17.48
N ASP A 44 2.88 -17.21 -16.85
CA ASP A 44 1.63 -17.85 -17.24
C ASP A 44 0.45 -16.87 -17.10
N ASP A 45 0.42 -16.14 -15.98
CA ASP A 45 -0.59 -15.12 -15.68
C ASP A 45 -0.58 -13.99 -16.72
N HIS A 46 0.60 -13.41 -16.94
CA HIS A 46 0.83 -12.32 -17.89
C HIS A 46 0.38 -12.65 -19.32
N VAL A 47 0.55 -13.90 -19.75
CA VAL A 47 0.24 -14.33 -21.12
C VAL A 47 -1.23 -14.70 -21.28
N LYS A 48 -1.81 -15.38 -20.29
CA LYS A 48 -3.12 -16.01 -20.44
C LYS A 48 -4.28 -15.15 -19.96
N TRP A 49 -4.07 -14.31 -18.94
CA TRP A 49 -5.17 -13.70 -18.21
C TRP A 49 -5.19 -12.18 -18.36
N HIS A 50 -6.40 -11.63 -18.38
CA HIS A 50 -6.61 -10.19 -18.41
C HIS A 50 -6.36 -9.58 -17.02
N ALA A 51 -5.98 -8.30 -16.96
CA ALA A 51 -5.84 -7.58 -15.68
C ALA A 51 -7.15 -7.44 -14.89
N PHE A 52 -8.30 -7.78 -15.48
CA PHE A 52 -9.60 -7.78 -14.82
C PHE A 52 -10.23 -9.16 -14.97
N PHE A 53 -10.73 -9.75 -13.89
CA PHE A 53 -11.37 -11.06 -13.95
C PHE A 53 -12.88 -11.01 -14.25
N ASN A 54 -13.47 -9.82 -14.29
CA ASN A 54 -14.89 -9.64 -14.64
C ASN A 54 -15.16 -8.32 -15.37
N ASP A 55 -16.37 -8.16 -15.90
CA ASP A 55 -16.78 -6.96 -16.63
C ASP A 55 -17.10 -5.76 -15.71
N ARG A 56 -17.12 -5.97 -14.39
CA ARG A 56 -17.21 -4.90 -13.39
C ARG A 56 -15.87 -4.21 -13.13
N GLY A 57 -14.77 -4.72 -13.70
CA GLY A 57 -13.44 -4.14 -13.59
C GLY A 57 -12.70 -4.55 -12.32
N PHE A 58 -13.04 -5.67 -11.70
CA PHE A 58 -12.29 -6.19 -10.56
C PHE A 58 -10.97 -6.80 -11.03
N HIS A 59 -9.89 -6.41 -10.36
CA HIS A 59 -8.52 -6.75 -10.75
C HIS A 59 -8.19 -8.21 -10.56
N ASN A 60 -7.35 -8.73 -11.44
CA ASN A 60 -6.64 -9.98 -11.21
C ASN A 60 -5.64 -9.80 -10.05
N HIS A 61 -5.79 -10.58 -8.97
CA HIS A 61 -4.94 -10.50 -7.78
C HIS A 61 -3.86 -11.57 -7.69
N ALA A 62 -3.67 -12.41 -8.71
CA ALA A 62 -2.73 -13.52 -8.64
C ALA A 62 -1.31 -13.04 -8.34
N SER A 63 -0.78 -12.10 -9.12
CA SER A 63 0.55 -11.55 -8.88
C SER A 63 0.73 -11.01 -7.46
N HIS A 64 -0.27 -10.31 -6.92
CA HIS A 64 -0.25 -9.79 -5.55
C HIS A 64 -0.19 -10.90 -4.50
N HIS A 65 -0.96 -11.97 -4.67
CA HIS A 65 -0.93 -13.12 -3.78
C HIS A 65 0.45 -13.79 -3.85
N LEU A 66 0.89 -14.16 -5.05
CA LEU A 66 2.09 -14.97 -5.29
C LEU A 66 3.36 -14.27 -4.79
N VAL A 67 3.50 -12.98 -5.08
CA VAL A 67 4.64 -12.18 -4.62
C VAL A 67 4.63 -12.03 -3.10
N ALA A 68 3.47 -11.84 -2.48
CA ALA A 68 3.37 -11.71 -1.03
C ALA A 68 3.77 -12.99 -0.29
N ILE A 69 3.25 -14.16 -0.69
CA ILE A 69 3.61 -15.44 -0.05
C ILE A 69 5.05 -15.83 -0.35
N TYR A 70 5.57 -15.53 -1.54
CA TYR A 70 6.99 -15.70 -1.87
C TYR A 70 7.88 -14.88 -0.92
N ALA A 71 7.55 -13.62 -0.68
CA ALA A 71 8.27 -12.76 0.25
C ALA A 71 8.25 -13.26 1.70
N MET A 72 7.22 -14.04 2.06
CA MET A 72 7.09 -14.70 3.35
C MET A 72 7.72 -16.12 3.40
N GLY A 73 8.44 -16.52 2.34
CA GLY A 73 9.19 -17.77 2.31
C GLY A 73 8.41 -18.99 1.81
N ALA A 74 7.29 -18.80 1.10
CA ALA A 74 6.55 -19.91 0.51
C ALA A 74 7.40 -20.73 -0.48
N GLY A 75 7.28 -22.05 -0.41
CA GLY A 75 7.92 -22.98 -1.34
C GLY A 75 7.22 -23.02 -2.71
N GLY A 76 7.92 -23.53 -3.72
CA GLY A 76 7.41 -23.58 -5.11
C GLY A 76 6.04 -24.25 -5.27
N PRO A 77 5.79 -25.45 -4.70
CA PRO A 77 4.48 -26.11 -4.82
C PRO A 77 3.31 -25.27 -4.26
N LEU A 78 3.54 -24.56 -3.14
CA LEU A 78 2.51 -23.72 -2.53
C LEU A 78 2.21 -22.48 -3.41
N ILE A 79 3.24 -21.90 -4.03
CA ILE A 79 3.07 -20.79 -5.00
C ILE A 79 2.23 -21.27 -6.20
N GLU A 80 2.54 -22.45 -6.74
CA GLU A 80 1.78 -23.02 -7.86
C GLU A 80 0.33 -23.33 -7.47
N GLU A 81 0.09 -23.87 -6.27
CA GLU A 81 -1.24 -24.15 -5.74
C GLU A 81 -2.05 -22.87 -5.51
N ALA A 82 -1.44 -21.85 -4.90
CA ALA A 82 -2.05 -20.53 -4.75
C ALA A 82 -2.48 -19.98 -6.10
N TYR A 83 -1.62 -20.06 -7.14
CA TYR A 83 -1.98 -19.61 -8.49
C TYR A 83 -3.21 -20.34 -9.05
N GLN A 84 -3.34 -21.66 -8.83
CA GLN A 84 -4.52 -22.40 -9.28
C GLN A 84 -5.83 -21.93 -8.64
N THR A 85 -5.78 -21.38 -7.42
CA THR A 85 -6.99 -20.79 -6.79
C THR A 85 -7.51 -19.56 -7.54
N HIS A 86 -6.64 -18.86 -8.30
CA HIS A 86 -7.03 -17.71 -9.11
C HIS A 86 -7.49 -18.10 -10.52
N VAL A 87 -6.82 -19.09 -11.12
CA VAL A 87 -7.08 -19.55 -12.51
C VAL A 87 -8.56 -19.87 -12.78
N VAL A 88 -9.29 -20.36 -11.77
CA VAL A 88 -10.67 -20.83 -11.92
C VAL A 88 -11.70 -19.72 -12.20
N TYR A 89 -11.37 -18.44 -12.00
CA TYR A 89 -12.29 -17.32 -12.20
C TYR A 89 -11.75 -16.21 -13.12
N MET A 90 -10.51 -16.32 -13.60
CA MET A 90 -9.88 -15.30 -14.42
C MET A 90 -10.53 -15.19 -15.81
N LYS A 91 -10.53 -13.96 -16.33
CA LYS A 91 -10.93 -13.68 -17.71
C LYS A 91 -9.70 -13.90 -18.62
N PRO A 92 -9.82 -14.65 -19.73
CA PRO A 92 -8.75 -14.76 -20.70
C PRO A 92 -8.33 -13.40 -21.27
N ALA A 93 -7.04 -13.22 -21.51
CA ALA A 93 -6.53 -12.09 -22.28
C ALA A 93 -7.14 -12.11 -23.69
N PHE A 94 -7.46 -10.93 -24.22
CA PHE A 94 -8.08 -10.77 -25.54
C PHE A 94 -7.37 -9.70 -26.36
N GLU A 95 -7.47 -9.76 -27.69
CA GLU A 95 -6.86 -8.73 -28.54
C GLU A 95 -7.62 -7.40 -28.41
N SER A 96 -6.88 -6.31 -28.16
CA SER A 96 -7.45 -4.97 -28.10
C SER A 96 -7.85 -4.47 -29.51
N PRO A 97 -8.84 -3.56 -29.63
CA PRO A 97 -9.37 -3.11 -30.92
C PRO A 97 -8.35 -2.46 -31.85
N GLU A 98 -7.38 -1.73 -31.30
CA GLU A 98 -6.32 -1.06 -32.04
C GLU A 98 -5.03 -0.96 -31.20
N PRO A 99 -3.84 -0.86 -31.83
CA PRO A 99 -2.58 -0.69 -31.10
C PRO A 99 -2.43 0.73 -30.52
N ILE A 100 -1.75 0.83 -29.37
CA ILE A 100 -1.33 2.11 -28.80
C ILE A 100 0.06 2.49 -29.34
N THR A 101 0.19 3.74 -29.77
CA THR A 101 1.39 4.40 -30.30
C THR A 101 1.57 5.75 -29.60
N GLU A 102 2.71 6.42 -29.84
CA GLU A 102 2.94 7.76 -29.30
C GLU A 102 1.88 8.79 -29.76
N ASP A 103 1.30 8.61 -30.95
CA ASP A 103 0.32 9.53 -31.55
C ASP A 103 -1.11 9.36 -31.02
N ASN A 104 -1.45 8.20 -30.44
CA ASN A 104 -2.77 7.92 -29.87
C ASN A 104 -2.76 7.58 -28.38
N PHE A 105 -1.59 7.53 -27.72
CA PHE A 105 -1.46 7.19 -26.29
C PHE A 105 -2.47 7.92 -25.39
N TRP A 106 -2.65 9.23 -25.60
CA TRP A 106 -3.51 10.05 -24.75
C TRP A 106 -5.00 9.97 -25.12
N LYS A 107 -5.37 9.32 -26.22
CA LYS A 107 -6.73 9.32 -26.77
C LYS A 107 -7.64 8.26 -26.13
N HIS A 108 -7.08 7.14 -25.68
CA HIS A 108 -7.83 5.97 -25.19
C HIS A 108 -7.77 5.80 -23.67
N LEU A 109 -7.43 6.86 -22.94
CA LEU A 109 -7.34 6.77 -21.48
C LEU A 109 -8.71 6.51 -20.86
N GLY A 110 -8.79 5.52 -19.98
CA GLY A 110 -10.04 5.08 -19.33
C GLY A 110 -10.84 4.04 -20.11
N GLU A 111 -10.38 3.61 -21.28
CA GLU A 111 -11.02 2.56 -22.07
C GLU A 111 -10.46 1.18 -21.67
N ARG A 112 -11.24 0.36 -20.96
CA ARG A 112 -10.77 -0.94 -20.43
C ARG A 112 -10.42 -1.95 -21.51
N GLU A 113 -11.06 -1.84 -22.66
CA GLU A 113 -10.93 -2.73 -23.82
C GLU A 113 -9.55 -2.58 -24.51
N VAL A 114 -8.84 -1.46 -24.29
CA VAL A 114 -7.51 -1.22 -24.87
C VAL A 114 -6.35 -1.58 -23.92
N TYR A 115 -6.64 -2.21 -22.77
CA TYR A 115 -5.62 -2.58 -21.77
C TYR A 115 -4.43 -3.32 -22.37
N ASN A 116 -4.68 -4.35 -23.18
CA ASN A 116 -3.60 -5.16 -23.77
C ASN A 116 -2.74 -4.34 -24.74
N SER A 117 -3.32 -3.38 -25.46
CA SER A 117 -2.52 -2.47 -26.30
C SER A 117 -1.64 -1.52 -25.47
N TYR A 118 -2.12 -1.00 -24.33
CA TYR A 118 -1.26 -0.24 -23.41
C TYR A 118 -0.17 -1.11 -22.80
N LEU A 119 -0.46 -2.37 -22.47
CA LEU A 119 0.53 -3.32 -21.96
C LEU A 119 1.67 -3.53 -22.96
N GLU A 120 1.35 -3.78 -24.23
CA GLU A 120 2.36 -3.92 -25.29
C GLU A 120 3.16 -2.62 -25.49
N TYR A 121 2.51 -1.47 -25.43
CA TYR A 121 3.18 -0.16 -25.52
C TYR A 121 4.19 0.04 -24.38
N PHE A 122 3.79 -0.17 -23.13
CA PHE A 122 4.67 0.00 -21.98
C PHE A 122 5.81 -1.02 -21.97
N ARG A 123 5.56 -2.25 -22.40
CA ARG A 123 6.62 -3.25 -22.61
C ARG A 123 7.65 -2.76 -23.63
N ALA A 124 7.19 -2.29 -24.79
CA ALA A 124 8.09 -1.76 -25.81
C ALA A 124 8.92 -0.56 -25.33
N ILE A 125 8.38 0.28 -24.44
CA ILE A 125 9.10 1.41 -23.84
C ILE A 125 10.08 0.96 -22.75
N LEU A 126 9.68 0.05 -21.87
CA LEU A 126 10.53 -0.44 -20.77
C LEU A 126 11.75 -1.24 -21.26
N LEU A 127 11.74 -1.72 -22.51
CA LEU A 127 12.93 -2.28 -23.17
C LEU A 127 13.91 -1.22 -23.69
N LYS A 128 13.49 0.05 -23.78
CA LYS A 128 14.24 1.15 -24.38
C LYS A 128 14.68 2.22 -23.38
N LYS A 129 13.93 2.39 -22.29
CA LYS A 129 14.13 3.43 -21.28
C LYS A 129 14.29 2.81 -19.90
N ASP A 130 15.00 3.51 -19.00
CA ASP A 130 15.02 3.15 -17.60
C ASP A 130 13.62 3.29 -16.99
N VAL A 131 13.26 2.41 -16.05
CA VAL A 131 11.94 2.45 -15.41
C VAL A 131 11.67 3.78 -14.71
N THR A 132 12.70 4.43 -14.17
CA THR A 132 12.63 5.76 -13.56
C THR A 132 12.13 6.79 -14.58
N ASP A 133 12.73 6.82 -15.77
CA ASP A 133 12.35 7.77 -16.82
C ASP A 133 10.92 7.53 -17.30
N VAL A 134 10.48 6.26 -17.35
CA VAL A 134 9.11 5.91 -17.71
C VAL A 134 8.10 6.41 -16.67
N LEU A 135 8.39 6.24 -15.37
CA LEU A 135 7.53 6.74 -14.30
C LEU A 135 7.46 8.28 -14.33
N GLU A 136 8.60 8.95 -14.45
CA GLU A 136 8.66 10.41 -14.52
C GLU A 136 7.89 10.95 -15.73
N GLU A 137 8.01 10.31 -16.90
CA GLU A 137 7.34 10.75 -18.13
C GLU A 137 5.82 10.49 -18.12
N TYR A 138 5.40 9.26 -17.79
CA TYR A 138 4.02 8.82 -18.00
C TYR A 138 3.12 8.99 -16.78
N ILE A 139 3.68 9.24 -15.59
CA ILE A 139 2.89 9.38 -14.36
C ILE A 139 3.04 10.77 -13.74
N PHE A 140 4.26 11.31 -13.67
CA PHE A 140 4.53 12.55 -12.91
C PHE A 140 4.74 13.80 -13.75
N SER A 141 4.93 13.68 -15.06
CA SER A 141 5.17 14.85 -15.90
C SER A 141 3.94 15.76 -15.95
N SER A 142 4.17 17.06 -16.23
CA SER A 142 3.08 18.01 -16.50
C SER A 142 2.24 17.56 -17.69
N LYS A 143 2.84 16.96 -18.73
CA LYS A 143 2.12 16.42 -19.89
C LYS A 143 1.17 15.28 -19.48
N ALA A 144 1.62 14.39 -18.58
CA ALA A 144 0.83 13.26 -18.10
C ALA A 144 -0.32 13.65 -17.15
N ASN A 145 -0.39 14.89 -16.67
CA ASN A 145 -1.42 15.29 -15.71
C ASN A 145 -2.22 16.52 -16.14
N ILE A 146 -1.55 17.57 -16.60
CA ILE A 146 -2.17 18.83 -17.07
C ILE A 146 -2.44 18.77 -18.59
N GLY A 147 -1.72 17.94 -19.33
CA GLY A 147 -1.78 17.87 -20.79
C GLY A 147 -0.77 18.80 -21.48
N GLY A 148 -0.98 19.09 -22.75
CA GLY A 148 -0.06 19.86 -23.58
C GLY A 148 -0.42 19.80 -25.07
N PRO A 149 0.41 20.34 -25.97
CA PRO A 149 0.15 20.29 -27.40
C PRO A 149 -0.10 18.85 -27.88
N GLY A 150 -1.25 18.63 -28.54
CA GLY A 150 -1.66 17.32 -29.05
C GLY A 150 -2.36 16.40 -28.04
N VAL A 151 -2.56 16.84 -26.79
CA VAL A 151 -3.33 16.13 -25.77
C VAL A 151 -4.69 16.82 -25.61
N LYS A 152 -5.77 16.06 -25.78
CA LYS A 152 -7.12 16.54 -25.53
C LYS A 152 -7.43 16.36 -24.04
N ASP A 153 -7.88 17.41 -23.38
CA ASP A 153 -8.22 17.44 -21.95
C ASP A 153 -7.03 17.11 -21.02
N HIS A 154 -7.28 16.95 -19.72
CA HIS A 154 -6.26 16.63 -18.72
C HIS A 154 -6.13 15.10 -18.57
N PRO A 155 -4.96 14.48 -18.82
CA PRO A 155 -4.84 13.02 -18.74
C PRO A 155 -4.94 12.46 -17.32
N ARG A 156 -4.50 13.23 -16.32
CA ARG A 156 -4.55 12.89 -14.88
C ARG A 156 -4.00 11.51 -14.55
N MET A 157 -2.85 11.16 -15.10
CA MET A 157 -2.27 9.82 -14.91
C MET A 157 -1.97 9.50 -13.44
N LEU A 158 -1.64 10.48 -12.60
CA LEU A 158 -1.50 10.24 -11.15
C LEU A 158 -2.82 9.80 -10.49
N ASN A 159 -3.96 10.39 -10.86
CA ASN A 159 -5.27 9.95 -10.38
C ASN A 159 -5.54 8.52 -10.78
N ARG A 160 -5.35 8.21 -12.06
CA ARG A 160 -5.60 6.86 -12.59
C ARG A 160 -4.64 5.83 -11.98
N TRP A 161 -3.43 6.23 -11.62
CA TRP A 161 -2.47 5.39 -10.92
C TRP A 161 -2.88 5.09 -9.47
N LEU A 162 -3.53 6.06 -8.80
CA LEU A 162 -4.09 5.92 -7.45
C LEU A 162 -5.55 5.43 -7.44
N ALA A 163 -6.15 5.21 -8.61
CA ALA A 163 -7.53 4.80 -8.77
C ALA A 163 -7.76 3.34 -8.34
N ALA A 164 -9.04 2.98 -8.25
CA ALA A 164 -9.51 1.65 -7.87
C ALA A 164 -8.81 1.13 -6.61
N ILE A 165 -8.75 1.96 -5.56
CA ILE A 165 -8.06 1.63 -4.31
C ILE A 165 -6.57 1.29 -4.57
N VAL A 166 -5.91 2.16 -5.34
CA VAL A 166 -4.47 2.17 -5.65
C VAL A 166 -3.89 0.89 -6.29
N HIS A 167 -4.71 0.06 -6.93
CA HIS A 167 -4.26 -1.20 -7.55
C HIS A 167 -3.16 -1.03 -8.61
N PRO A 168 -3.21 -0.03 -9.52
CA PRO A 168 -2.13 0.19 -10.48
C PRO A 168 -0.79 0.49 -9.78
N MET A 169 -0.82 1.30 -8.72
CA MET A 169 0.35 1.57 -7.86
C MET A 169 0.86 0.31 -7.16
N ILE A 170 -0.02 -0.57 -6.67
CA ILE A 170 0.37 -1.85 -6.07
C ILE A 170 1.08 -2.75 -7.09
N HIS A 171 0.59 -2.86 -8.33
CA HIS A 171 1.26 -3.65 -9.38
C HIS A 171 2.67 -3.12 -9.67
N VAL A 172 2.79 -1.80 -9.90
CA VAL A 172 4.09 -1.15 -10.11
C VAL A 172 5.02 -1.37 -8.91
N GLY A 173 4.50 -1.21 -7.69
CA GLY A 173 5.25 -1.43 -6.45
C GLY A 173 5.82 -2.85 -6.33
N ASN A 174 5.02 -3.89 -6.62
CA ASN A 174 5.51 -5.26 -6.68
C ASN A 174 6.57 -5.45 -7.77
N GLY A 175 6.39 -4.83 -8.94
CA GLY A 175 7.37 -4.86 -10.01
C GLY A 175 8.72 -4.27 -9.61
N LEU A 176 8.71 -3.06 -9.04
CA LEU A 176 9.92 -2.36 -8.60
C LEU A 176 10.61 -3.06 -7.43
N GLU A 177 9.85 -3.58 -6.46
CA GLU A 177 10.41 -4.24 -5.29
C GLU A 177 11.17 -5.54 -5.65
N PHE A 178 10.67 -6.30 -6.63
CA PHE A 178 11.25 -7.59 -7.03
C PHE A 178 12.07 -7.52 -8.32
N GLY A 179 12.16 -6.37 -8.98
CA GLY A 179 12.82 -6.22 -10.28
C GLY A 179 12.10 -6.95 -11.42
N LEU A 180 10.77 -6.97 -11.38
CA LEU A 180 9.89 -7.63 -12.35
C LEU A 180 9.22 -6.58 -13.24
N LEU A 181 9.88 -6.20 -14.34
CA LEU A 181 9.37 -5.18 -15.27
C LEU A 181 8.02 -5.55 -15.90
N GLY A 182 7.67 -6.83 -15.97
CA GLY A 182 6.36 -7.28 -16.44
C GLY A 182 5.22 -6.74 -15.57
N LEU A 183 5.38 -6.78 -14.24
CA LEU A 183 4.40 -6.22 -13.30
C LEU A 183 4.35 -4.68 -13.36
N VAL A 184 5.49 -4.03 -13.64
CA VAL A 184 5.52 -2.58 -13.88
C VAL A 184 4.70 -2.23 -15.13
N ALA A 185 4.90 -2.95 -16.22
CA ALA A 185 4.15 -2.74 -17.46
C ALA A 185 2.64 -2.95 -17.26
N GLU A 186 2.25 -4.03 -16.56
CA GLU A 186 0.85 -4.29 -16.21
C GLU A 186 0.25 -3.16 -15.37
N GLY A 187 0.96 -2.69 -14.34
CA GLY A 187 0.48 -1.60 -13.49
C GLY A 187 0.33 -0.27 -14.23
N LEU A 188 1.26 0.06 -15.12
CA LEU A 188 1.17 1.25 -15.98
C LEU A 188 0.02 1.15 -16.99
N ALA A 189 -0.19 -0.03 -17.57
CA ALA A 189 -1.32 -0.29 -18.47
C ALA A 189 -2.66 -0.22 -17.72
N GLN A 190 -2.72 -0.74 -16.49
CA GLN A 190 -3.89 -0.57 -15.62
C GLN A 190 -4.17 0.91 -15.37
N ALA A 191 -3.15 1.71 -15.01
CA ALA A 191 -3.31 3.15 -14.81
C ALA A 191 -3.86 3.83 -16.08
N ALA A 192 -3.42 3.46 -17.27
CA ALA A 192 -3.93 4.06 -18.51
C ALA A 192 -5.44 3.80 -18.73
N VAL A 193 -5.97 2.66 -18.29
CA VAL A 193 -7.37 2.26 -18.53
C VAL A 193 -8.32 2.49 -17.36
N HIS A 194 -7.83 2.92 -16.20
CA HIS A 194 -8.69 3.32 -15.08
C HIS A 194 -9.25 4.72 -15.28
N HIS A 195 -10.40 5.00 -14.67
CA HIS A 195 -10.95 6.34 -14.56
C HIS A 195 -10.06 7.25 -13.69
N ASP A 196 -10.15 8.55 -13.90
CA ASP A 196 -9.40 9.60 -13.20
C ASP A 196 -10.11 10.13 -11.96
N ASP A 197 -10.74 9.22 -11.21
CA ASP A 197 -11.44 9.47 -9.95
C ASP A 197 -10.61 10.36 -8.98
N GLY A 198 -11.30 11.16 -8.18
CA GLY A 198 -10.69 12.03 -7.17
C GLY A 198 -9.97 13.23 -7.76
N GLU A 199 -10.48 13.81 -8.85
CA GLU A 199 -9.91 14.98 -9.54
C GLU A 199 -9.47 16.10 -8.57
N SER A 200 -10.27 16.38 -7.54
CA SER A 200 -10.00 17.43 -6.56
C SER A 200 -8.79 17.17 -5.66
N LEU A 201 -8.34 15.92 -5.52
CA LEU A 201 -7.25 15.52 -4.62
C LEU A 201 -5.84 15.79 -5.19
N THR A 202 -5.73 16.02 -6.49
CA THR A 202 -4.48 16.15 -7.24
C THR A 202 -4.52 17.41 -8.13
N PRO A 203 -4.55 18.60 -7.52
CA PRO A 203 -4.72 19.84 -8.28
C PRO A 203 -3.59 20.03 -9.30
N PRO A 204 -3.86 20.63 -10.48
CA PRO A 204 -2.84 20.86 -11.51
C PRO A 204 -1.59 21.61 -11.02
N SER A 205 -1.71 22.42 -9.95
CA SER A 205 -0.59 23.12 -9.34
C SER A 205 0.54 22.20 -8.85
N LEU A 206 0.26 20.93 -8.52
CA LEU A 206 1.29 19.94 -8.18
C LEU A 206 2.29 19.70 -9.31
N PHE A 207 1.86 19.89 -10.56
CA PHE A 207 2.64 19.58 -11.75
C PHE A 207 3.11 20.82 -12.51
N GLN A 208 2.79 22.02 -12.04
CA GLN A 208 3.33 23.25 -12.60
C GLN A 208 4.81 23.35 -12.18
N ALA A 209 5.69 23.74 -13.10
CA ALA A 209 7.12 23.72 -12.84
C ALA A 209 7.53 24.91 -11.96
N ASP A 210 8.04 24.64 -10.77
CA ASP A 210 9.20 25.40 -10.29
C ASP A 210 10.42 24.95 -11.10
N SER A 211 11.31 25.90 -11.43
CA SER A 211 12.41 25.78 -12.40
C SER A 211 13.20 24.46 -12.35
N PRO A 212 13.80 24.02 -13.48
CA PRO A 212 14.43 22.70 -13.57
C PRO A 212 15.60 22.58 -12.60
N THR A 213 15.45 21.76 -11.57
CA THR A 213 16.57 21.41 -10.70
C THR A 213 17.43 20.30 -11.32
N SER A 214 18.74 20.46 -11.14
CA SER A 214 19.79 19.80 -11.92
C SER A 214 19.98 18.32 -11.58
N ALA A 215 20.66 17.58 -12.48
CA ALA A 215 21.07 16.19 -12.28
C ALA A 215 21.85 15.90 -10.97
N ILE A 216 22.34 16.93 -10.28
CA ILE A 216 23.06 16.85 -9.00
C ILE A 216 22.12 16.43 -7.84
N GLU A 217 20.83 16.80 -7.88
CA GLU A 217 19.87 16.41 -6.83
C GLU A 217 19.57 14.90 -6.85
N ARG A 218 19.48 14.30 -8.05
CA ARG A 218 19.29 12.84 -8.22
C ARG A 218 20.45 12.03 -7.63
N LEU A 219 21.69 12.50 -7.82
CA LEU A 219 22.88 11.87 -7.24
C LEU A 219 22.92 11.98 -5.71
N THR A 220 22.39 13.07 -5.15
CA THR A 220 22.37 13.28 -3.69
C THR A 220 21.29 12.43 -3.00
N ALA A 221 20.14 12.21 -3.65
CA ALA A 221 19.06 11.37 -3.13
C ALA A 221 19.42 9.87 -3.07
N LEU A 222 20.31 9.40 -3.94
CA LEU A 222 20.73 8.00 -4.02
C LEU A 222 21.90 7.64 -3.08
N LEU A 223 22.48 8.61 -2.37
CA LEU A 223 23.55 8.34 -1.41
C LEU A 223 22.94 7.96 -0.06
N PRO A 224 23.11 6.72 0.43
CA PRO A 224 22.79 6.42 1.82
C PRO A 224 23.68 7.30 2.70
N SER A 225 23.08 8.09 3.58
CA SER A 225 23.81 8.81 4.61
C SER A 225 24.44 7.78 5.55
N LEU A 226 25.68 7.36 5.28
CA LEU A 226 26.48 6.56 6.19
C LEU A 226 26.96 7.44 7.34
N SER A 227 26.05 7.80 8.23
CA SER A 227 26.40 8.25 9.57
C SER A 227 26.37 7.03 10.49
N LEU A 228 27.56 6.54 10.85
CA LEU A 228 27.75 5.65 11.99
C LEU A 228 27.44 6.43 13.27
N GLY A 229 26.15 6.65 13.54
CA GLY A 229 25.66 7.20 14.79
C GLY A 229 25.87 6.18 15.90
N GLN A 230 26.63 6.58 16.92
CA GLN A 230 26.86 5.83 18.15
C GLN A 230 25.54 5.28 18.72
N ALA A 231 25.59 4.04 19.21
CA ALA A 231 24.49 3.36 19.90
C ALA A 231 23.79 4.27 20.93
N PRO A 232 22.46 4.19 21.08
CA PRO A 232 21.78 4.89 22.16
C PRO A 232 22.02 4.14 23.48
N LEU A 233 23.13 4.45 24.15
CA LEU A 233 23.22 4.27 25.58
C LEU A 233 22.31 5.31 26.24
N SER A 234 21.17 4.83 26.76
CA SER A 234 20.45 5.35 27.92
C SER A 234 20.80 6.80 28.30
N ALA A 235 20.11 7.77 27.70
CA ALA A 235 20.05 9.13 28.24
C ALA A 235 18.63 9.35 28.78
N LYS A 236 18.51 9.37 30.11
CA LYS A 236 17.35 9.91 30.81
C LYS A 236 17.14 11.35 30.32
N THR A 237 16.06 11.61 29.57
CA THR A 237 15.68 12.97 29.23
C THR A 237 14.81 13.55 30.34
N ASN A 238 15.42 14.48 31.06
CA ASN A 238 14.71 15.41 31.91
C ASN A 238 13.70 16.19 31.07
N SER A 239 12.49 16.29 31.61
CA SER A 239 11.48 17.26 31.23
C SER A 239 12.06 18.68 31.27
N ALA A 240 12.14 19.33 30.12
CA ALA A 240 12.19 20.78 30.03
C ALA A 240 11.60 21.23 28.69
N SER A 241 10.61 22.10 28.79
CA SER A 241 9.97 22.84 27.72
C SER A 241 10.99 23.48 26.78
N GLY A 242 11.07 22.98 25.55
CA GLY A 242 11.73 23.63 24.43
C GLY A 242 10.78 23.57 23.23
N THR A 243 10.15 24.69 22.90
CA THR A 243 9.37 24.85 21.67
C THR A 243 10.32 24.83 20.49
N ASP A 244 10.57 23.65 19.92
CA ASP A 244 11.34 23.52 18.69
C ASP A 244 10.44 23.84 17.50
N LYS A 245 10.54 25.07 16.99
CA LYS A 245 9.69 25.67 15.96
C LYS A 245 9.98 25.18 14.52
N ARG A 246 10.30 23.89 14.32
CA ARG A 246 10.48 23.30 12.98
C ARG A 246 10.02 21.85 12.84
N THR A 247 9.15 21.35 13.71
CA THR A 247 8.51 20.05 13.47
C THR A 247 7.34 20.25 12.51
N GLY A 248 7.46 19.72 11.29
CA GLY A 248 6.35 19.71 10.33
C GLY A 248 5.10 19.03 10.92
N VAL A 249 3.92 19.34 10.38
CA VAL A 249 2.66 18.78 10.90
C VAL A 249 2.65 17.25 10.70
N HIS A 250 2.38 16.49 11.76
CA HIS A 250 2.37 15.02 11.72
C HIS A 250 1.02 14.48 11.19
N ALA A 251 1.00 13.32 10.53
CA ALA A 251 -0.22 12.70 10.00
C ALA A 251 -1.30 12.49 11.07
N PHE A 252 -0.93 12.06 12.28
CA PHE A 252 -1.87 11.97 13.42
C PHE A 252 -2.48 13.30 13.85
N THR A 253 -1.78 14.42 13.68
CA THR A 253 -2.37 15.75 13.93
C THR A 253 -3.43 16.08 12.89
N ILE A 254 -3.19 15.73 11.61
CA ILE A 254 -4.21 15.83 10.57
C ILE A 254 -5.40 14.91 10.87
N LEU A 255 -5.13 13.66 11.25
CA LEU A 255 -6.17 12.69 11.59
C LEU A 255 -7.04 13.16 12.77
N ALA A 256 -6.43 13.75 13.80
CA ALA A 256 -7.16 14.33 14.93
C ALA A 256 -8.08 15.49 14.50
N ARG A 257 -7.60 16.36 13.58
CA ARG A 257 -8.42 17.43 13.00
C ARG A 257 -9.57 16.86 12.18
N VAL A 258 -9.33 15.83 11.37
CA VAL A 258 -10.36 15.15 10.59
C VAL A 258 -11.45 14.56 11.51
N LEU A 259 -11.05 13.95 12.63
CA LEU A 259 -11.95 13.43 13.67
C LEU A 259 -12.78 14.52 14.37
N ALA A 260 -12.19 15.70 14.62
CA ALA A 260 -12.88 16.82 15.26
C ALA A 260 -13.84 17.57 14.31
N ASP A 261 -13.54 17.56 13.01
CA ASP A 261 -14.28 18.35 12.02
C ASP A 261 -15.65 17.75 11.70
N GLN A 262 -16.69 18.54 11.96
CA GLN A 262 -18.08 18.14 11.69
C GLN A 262 -18.37 18.03 10.20
N ARG A 263 -17.66 18.77 9.34
CA ARG A 263 -17.80 18.68 7.87
C ARG A 263 -17.55 17.27 7.36
N PHE A 264 -16.69 16.51 8.04
CA PHE A 264 -16.31 15.15 7.64
C PHE A 264 -17.11 14.06 8.36
N THR A 265 -18.27 14.40 8.95
CA THR A 265 -19.16 13.39 9.54
C THR A 265 -19.98 12.67 8.46
N PRO A 266 -20.33 11.38 8.66
CA PRO A 266 -21.22 10.67 7.74
C PRO A 266 -22.54 11.39 7.47
N ALA A 267 -23.11 12.02 8.51
CA ALA A 267 -24.37 12.74 8.44
C ALA A 267 -24.27 14.00 7.57
N ASN A 268 -23.24 14.83 7.76
CA ASN A 268 -23.07 16.06 6.98
C ASN A 268 -22.66 15.80 5.54
N LEU A 269 -21.97 14.68 5.27
CA LEU A 269 -21.63 14.24 3.93
C LEU A 269 -22.76 13.48 3.24
N ALA A 270 -23.83 13.12 3.95
CA ALA A 270 -24.90 12.25 3.45
C ALA A 270 -24.35 10.99 2.77
N LEU A 271 -23.45 10.27 3.46
CA LEU A 271 -22.74 9.15 2.84
C LEU A 271 -23.71 8.07 2.35
N PRO A 272 -23.53 7.56 1.11
CA PRO A 272 -24.47 6.63 0.52
C PRO A 272 -24.36 5.24 1.15
N THR A 273 -25.49 4.61 1.46
CA THR A 273 -25.53 3.24 1.98
C THR A 273 -25.45 2.17 0.88
N SER A 274 -25.59 2.56 -0.39
CA SER A 274 -25.48 1.70 -1.56
C SER A 274 -24.10 1.83 -2.21
N MET A 275 -23.53 0.71 -2.67
CA MET A 275 -22.30 0.70 -3.47
C MET A 275 -22.53 1.10 -4.95
N GLU A 276 -23.77 1.40 -5.36
CA GLU A 276 -24.05 1.93 -6.70
C GLU A 276 -23.51 3.34 -6.90
N VAL A 277 -23.37 4.11 -5.82
CA VAL A 277 -22.72 5.42 -5.81
C VAL A 277 -21.31 5.25 -5.28
N SER A 278 -20.31 5.73 -6.02
CA SER A 278 -18.94 5.76 -5.51
C SER A 278 -18.85 6.68 -4.29
N MET A 279 -18.71 6.08 -3.10
CA MET A 279 -18.50 6.83 -1.85
C MET A 279 -17.28 7.75 -1.94
N PHE A 280 -16.24 7.32 -2.66
CA PHE A 280 -15.01 8.08 -2.85
C PHE A 280 -15.28 9.35 -3.65
N GLU A 281 -15.91 9.24 -4.82
CA GLU A 281 -16.29 10.41 -5.62
C GLU A 281 -17.26 11.33 -4.90
N HIS A 282 -18.24 10.76 -4.20
CA HIS A 282 -19.22 11.51 -3.41
C HIS A 282 -18.58 12.37 -2.32
N VAL A 283 -17.56 11.85 -1.64
CA VAL A 283 -16.78 12.60 -0.66
C VAL A 283 -15.90 13.65 -1.33
N ASN A 284 -15.18 13.28 -2.38
CA ASN A 284 -14.24 14.18 -3.05
C ASN A 284 -14.91 15.38 -3.73
N ALA A 285 -16.16 15.20 -4.21
CA ALA A 285 -16.97 16.28 -4.76
C ALA A 285 -17.38 17.33 -3.71
N GLN A 286 -17.43 16.95 -2.43
CA GLN A 286 -17.88 17.83 -1.35
C GLN A 286 -16.73 18.44 -0.54
N ILE A 287 -15.67 17.66 -0.28
CA ILE A 287 -14.61 18.04 0.66
C ILE A 287 -13.20 17.82 0.12
N GLY A 288 -13.04 17.51 -1.18
CA GLY A 288 -11.72 17.24 -1.77
C GLY A 288 -10.72 18.39 -1.57
N GLU A 289 -11.15 19.64 -1.76
CA GLU A 289 -10.31 20.83 -1.52
C GLU A 289 -9.84 20.93 -0.06
N ALA A 290 -10.74 20.67 0.90
CA ALA A 290 -10.39 20.68 2.32
C ALA A 290 -9.41 19.55 2.69
N ILE A 291 -9.50 18.39 2.03
CA ILE A 291 -8.51 17.32 2.19
C ILE A 291 -7.15 17.78 1.65
N VAL A 292 -7.11 18.42 0.49
CA VAL A 292 -5.87 18.95 -0.10
C VAL A 292 -5.23 20.03 0.78
N GLU A 293 -6.01 20.92 1.38
CA GLU A 293 -5.48 21.89 2.35
C GLU A 293 -4.75 21.19 3.50
N LEU A 294 -5.36 20.16 4.09
CA LEU A 294 -4.76 19.39 5.17
C LEU A 294 -3.48 18.66 4.74
N THR A 295 -3.45 18.08 3.54
CA THR A 295 -2.25 17.38 3.04
C THR A 295 -1.14 18.34 2.63
N ASN A 296 -1.48 19.55 2.18
CA ASN A 296 -0.50 20.61 1.94
C ASN A 296 0.15 21.08 3.24
N GLU A 297 -0.63 21.28 4.30
CA GLU A 297 -0.08 21.60 5.63
C GLU A 297 0.85 20.50 6.15
N TRP A 298 0.47 19.24 5.95
CA TRP A 298 1.29 18.08 6.32
C TRP A 298 2.62 18.01 5.56
N ALA A 299 2.60 18.36 4.26
CA ALA A 299 3.76 18.31 3.38
C ALA A 299 4.54 19.63 3.29
N ALA A 300 4.16 20.68 4.01
CA ALA A 300 4.77 22.01 3.91
C ALA A 300 6.30 22.03 4.17
N GLY A 301 6.83 21.04 4.87
CA GLY A 301 8.27 20.87 5.08
C GLY A 301 9.04 20.18 3.95
N LEU A 302 8.34 19.69 2.92
CA LEU A 302 8.89 18.94 1.78
C LEU A 302 9.02 19.81 0.52
N GLU A 303 9.54 21.02 0.66
CA GLU A 303 9.73 21.97 -0.45
C GLU A 303 11.21 22.33 -0.64
N GLY A 304 11.65 22.45 -1.90
CA GLY A 304 13.04 22.78 -2.24
C GLY A 304 14.06 21.87 -1.54
N GLU A 305 15.03 22.48 -0.86
CA GLU A 305 16.05 21.77 -0.08
C GLU A 305 15.50 20.99 1.13
N GLY A 306 14.23 21.21 1.51
CA GLY A 306 13.56 20.48 2.60
C GLY A 306 13.09 19.07 2.21
N ALA A 307 12.97 18.77 0.91
CA ALA A 307 12.56 17.46 0.38
C ALA A 307 13.71 16.42 0.41
N THR A 308 14.36 16.27 1.57
CA THR A 308 15.44 15.30 1.76
C THR A 308 14.90 13.87 1.85
N ALA A 309 15.74 12.88 1.55
CA ALA A 309 15.39 11.47 1.70
C ALA A 309 14.88 11.16 3.12
N ASP A 310 15.55 11.66 4.16
CA ASP A 310 15.12 11.46 5.56
C ASP A 310 13.76 12.09 5.87
N ALA A 311 13.44 13.24 5.27
CA ALA A 311 12.14 13.89 5.46
C ALA A 311 11.02 13.11 4.76
N ILE A 312 11.28 12.62 3.54
CA ILE A 312 10.38 11.74 2.78
C ILE A 312 10.12 10.43 3.56
N GLU A 313 11.17 9.79 4.07
CA GLU A 313 11.06 8.55 4.85
C GLU A 313 10.25 8.74 6.15
N LYS A 314 10.46 9.86 6.87
CA LYS A 314 9.62 10.18 8.03
C LYS A 314 8.14 10.30 7.64
N LYS A 315 7.85 10.91 6.49
CA LYS A 315 6.47 11.08 6.01
C LYS A 315 5.84 9.75 5.58
N ILE A 316 6.64 8.82 5.02
CA ILE A 316 6.20 7.43 4.78
C ILE A 316 5.88 6.71 6.09
N GLU A 317 6.73 6.85 7.12
CA GLU A 317 6.48 6.29 8.44
C GLU A 317 5.14 6.80 9.01
N GLU A 318 4.92 8.11 8.98
CA GLU A 318 3.69 8.73 9.51
C GLU A 318 2.42 8.16 8.88
N VAL A 319 2.39 8.01 7.55
CA VAL A 319 1.22 7.49 6.82
C VAL A 319 1.05 5.99 7.07
N THR A 320 2.15 5.25 7.21
CA THR A 320 2.13 3.81 7.53
C THR A 320 1.54 3.53 8.91
N TRP A 321 1.95 4.31 9.92
CA TRP A 321 1.34 4.29 11.24
C TRP A 321 -0.14 4.63 11.20
N MET A 322 -0.52 5.65 10.42
CA MET A 322 -1.93 6.00 10.24
C MET A 322 -2.73 4.86 9.62
N ALA A 323 -2.25 4.25 8.54
CA ALA A 323 -2.94 3.15 7.88
C ALA A 323 -3.21 1.98 8.85
N ALA A 324 -2.19 1.57 9.62
CA ALA A 324 -2.35 0.51 10.63
C ALA A 324 -3.32 0.91 11.76
N LEU A 325 -3.28 2.17 12.19
CA LEU A 325 -4.15 2.70 13.23
C LEU A 325 -5.61 2.73 12.79
N VAL A 326 -5.92 3.26 11.60
CA VAL A 326 -7.30 3.37 11.12
C VAL A 326 -7.91 2.00 10.84
N TYR A 327 -7.13 1.09 10.25
CA TYR A 327 -7.59 -0.29 10.00
C TYR A 327 -7.79 -1.04 11.32
N GLY A 328 -6.76 -1.08 12.17
CA GLY A 328 -6.74 -1.88 13.38
C GLY A 328 -7.60 -1.32 14.51
N VAL A 329 -7.31 -0.10 14.95
CA VAL A 329 -8.02 0.52 16.08
C VAL A 329 -9.42 0.96 15.65
N GLY A 330 -9.57 1.49 14.44
CA GLY A 330 -10.87 1.86 13.88
C GLY A 330 -11.79 0.65 13.69
N GLY A 331 -11.29 -0.41 13.06
CA GLY A 331 -12.02 -1.67 12.89
C GLY A 331 -12.37 -2.35 14.22
N TRP A 332 -11.48 -2.26 15.22
CA TRP A 332 -11.75 -2.79 16.56
C TRP A 332 -12.79 -1.94 17.30
N GLY A 333 -12.70 -0.61 17.25
CA GLY A 333 -13.68 0.29 17.86
C GLY A 333 -15.08 0.14 17.26
N ALA A 334 -15.16 -0.15 15.95
CA ALA A 334 -16.40 -0.37 15.25
C ALA A 334 -17.14 -1.67 15.62
N ARG A 335 -16.49 -2.60 16.32
CA ARG A 335 -17.10 -3.87 16.72
C ARG A 335 -18.43 -3.68 17.47
N GLU A 336 -18.57 -2.59 18.23
CA GLU A 336 -19.78 -2.31 19.01
C GLU A 336 -21.03 -2.15 18.13
N ARG A 337 -20.84 -1.82 16.84
CA ARG A 337 -21.91 -1.69 15.84
C ARG A 337 -22.06 -2.95 14.97
N ALA A 338 -21.07 -3.83 14.95
CA ALA A 338 -21.10 -5.04 14.14
C ALA A 338 -22.05 -6.09 14.75
N PRO A 339 -22.88 -6.79 13.96
CA PRO A 339 -23.86 -7.76 14.49
C PRO A 339 -23.25 -8.84 15.39
N LYS A 340 -22.01 -9.27 15.08
CA LYS A 340 -21.29 -10.30 15.85
C LYS A 340 -20.39 -9.73 16.95
N LYS A 341 -20.33 -8.40 17.12
CA LYS A 341 -19.39 -7.71 18.02
C LYS A 341 -17.91 -8.09 17.83
N GLN A 342 -17.57 -8.52 16.62
CA GLN A 342 -16.22 -8.92 16.23
C GLN A 342 -15.47 -7.74 15.59
N PHE A 343 -14.15 -7.85 15.51
CA PHE A 343 -13.31 -6.92 14.75
C PHE A 343 -13.85 -6.74 13.33
N ASN A 344 -14.05 -5.49 12.92
CA ASN A 344 -14.44 -5.17 11.55
C ASN A 344 -13.17 -5.06 10.70
N ALA A 345 -12.92 -6.07 9.85
CA ALA A 345 -11.81 -6.05 8.91
C ALA A 345 -12.27 -5.33 7.64
N ASP A 346 -12.36 -4.00 7.70
CA ASP A 346 -12.85 -3.18 6.58
C ASP A 346 -11.96 -3.35 5.35
N PHE A 347 -12.58 -3.77 4.25
CA PHE A 347 -11.94 -4.06 2.98
C PHE A 347 -11.16 -2.85 2.46
N PHE A 348 -11.66 -1.63 2.62
CA PHE A 348 -11.03 -0.42 2.08
C PHE A 348 -9.88 0.06 2.97
N TYR A 349 -10.04 0.04 4.30
CA TYR A 349 -8.97 0.42 5.22
C TYR A 349 -7.78 -0.52 5.16
N MET A 350 -8.01 -1.83 4.99
CA MET A 350 -6.92 -2.77 4.78
C MET A 350 -6.09 -2.43 3.54
N HIS A 351 -6.70 -1.92 2.47
CA HIS A 351 -5.93 -1.52 1.29
C HIS A 351 -4.96 -0.36 1.57
N LEU A 352 -5.27 0.52 2.53
CA LEU A 352 -4.34 1.56 2.99
C LEU A 352 -3.09 0.91 3.60
N VAL A 353 -3.26 -0.16 4.38
CA VAL A 353 -2.14 -0.92 4.97
C VAL A 353 -1.35 -1.67 3.89
N THR A 354 -2.04 -2.38 3.00
CA THR A 354 -1.37 -3.22 1.98
C THR A 354 -0.67 -2.42 0.89
N SER A 355 -1.08 -1.17 0.65
CA SER A 355 -0.46 -0.30 -0.34
C SER A 355 0.67 0.56 0.22
N SER A 356 0.60 0.96 1.50
CA SER A 356 1.65 1.81 2.10
C SER A 356 3.01 1.13 2.12
N ILE A 357 3.02 -0.21 2.16
CA ILE A 357 4.24 -1.03 2.13
C ILE A 357 5.12 -0.78 0.90
N PHE A 358 4.55 -0.30 -0.21
CA PHE A 358 5.28 -0.06 -1.46
C PHE A 358 5.88 1.34 -1.56
N LEU A 359 5.52 2.28 -0.67
CA LEU A 359 6.02 3.66 -0.74
C LEU A 359 7.56 3.73 -0.71
N PRO A 360 8.28 3.02 0.19
CA PRO A 360 9.75 3.06 0.19
C PRO A 360 10.37 2.52 -1.10
N SER A 361 9.74 1.51 -1.71
CA SER A 361 10.22 0.94 -2.98
C SER A 361 9.95 1.86 -4.15
N LEU A 362 8.80 2.56 -4.16
CA LEU A 362 8.46 3.53 -5.19
C LEU A 362 9.39 4.74 -5.14
N VAL A 363 9.56 5.38 -3.98
CA VAL A 363 10.37 6.60 -3.87
C VAL A 363 11.85 6.37 -4.19
N ALA A 364 12.35 5.14 -4.07
CA ALA A 364 13.71 4.78 -4.49
C ALA A 364 13.95 4.97 -6.01
N TYR A 365 12.90 4.99 -6.82
CA TYR A 365 12.95 5.22 -8.27
C TYR A 365 12.46 6.62 -8.68
N LEU A 366 12.07 7.48 -7.74
CA LEU A 366 11.49 8.79 -8.06
C LEU A 366 12.45 9.92 -7.73
N SER A 367 12.39 10.98 -8.53
CA SER A 367 12.97 12.26 -8.11
C SER A 367 12.33 12.75 -6.80
N PRO A 368 13.04 13.57 -6.00
CA PRO A 368 12.48 14.14 -4.78
C PRO A 368 11.14 14.84 -5.02
N ARG A 369 11.03 15.59 -6.12
CA ARG A 369 9.78 16.25 -6.54
C ARG A 369 8.63 15.24 -6.71
N SER A 370 8.86 14.20 -7.51
CA SER A 370 7.83 13.19 -7.81
C SER A 370 7.47 12.35 -6.58
N ALA A 371 8.44 12.07 -5.71
CA ALA A 371 8.20 11.45 -4.41
C ALA A 371 7.29 12.32 -3.52
N VAL A 372 7.51 13.63 -3.45
CA VAL A 372 6.65 14.57 -2.69
C VAL A 372 5.24 14.62 -3.28
N ILE A 373 5.11 14.69 -4.61
CA ILE A 373 3.80 14.65 -5.29
C ILE A 373 3.07 13.35 -4.98
N LEU A 374 3.76 12.20 -5.04
CA LEU A 374 3.21 10.90 -4.69
C LEU A 374 2.70 10.90 -3.24
N LEU A 375 3.54 11.29 -2.27
CA LEU A 375 3.17 11.26 -0.86
C LEU A 375 1.98 12.16 -0.53
N ARG A 376 1.94 13.38 -1.08
CA ARG A 376 0.82 14.30 -0.90
C ARG A 376 -0.49 13.71 -1.44
N SER A 377 -0.44 13.17 -2.65
CA SER A 377 -1.61 12.63 -3.34
C SER A 377 -2.08 11.32 -2.70
N TYR A 378 -1.14 10.44 -2.35
CA TYR A 378 -1.41 9.19 -1.65
C TYR A 378 -2.04 9.45 -0.27
N PHE A 379 -1.51 10.43 0.48
CA PHE A 379 -2.09 10.79 1.78
C PHE A 379 -3.50 11.37 1.63
N ALA A 380 -3.75 12.18 0.58
CA ALA A 380 -5.08 12.72 0.29
C ALA A 380 -6.09 11.61 -0.04
N VAL A 381 -5.71 10.65 -0.90
CA VAL A 381 -6.53 9.47 -1.21
C VAL A 381 -6.79 8.62 0.04
N THR A 382 -5.78 8.46 0.90
CA THR A 382 -5.90 7.72 2.16
C THR A 382 -6.90 8.38 3.13
N LEU A 383 -6.82 9.71 3.29
CA LEU A 383 -7.78 10.47 4.11
C LEU A 383 -9.18 10.44 3.52
N SER A 384 -9.31 10.56 2.20
CA SER A 384 -10.60 10.46 1.51
C SER A 384 -11.27 9.12 1.75
N TRP A 385 -10.55 8.00 1.58
CA TRP A 385 -11.09 6.68 1.93
C TRP A 385 -11.42 6.56 3.42
N TYR A 386 -10.57 7.07 4.32
CA TYR A 386 -10.88 7.10 5.75
C TYR A 386 -12.24 7.76 6.03
N ILE A 387 -12.48 8.93 5.42
CA ILE A 387 -13.72 9.70 5.58
C ILE A 387 -14.91 9.03 4.87
N ALA A 388 -14.71 8.52 3.64
CA ALA A 388 -15.75 7.87 2.83
C ALA A 388 -16.29 6.58 3.45
N ARG A 389 -15.49 5.90 4.28
CA ARG A 389 -15.95 4.77 5.09
C ARG A 389 -16.63 5.19 6.39
N GLY A 390 -16.67 6.49 6.69
CA GLY A 390 -17.37 7.06 7.83
C GLY A 390 -16.49 7.38 9.03
N ARG A 391 -15.17 7.51 8.84
CA ARG A 391 -14.26 8.03 9.85
C ARG A 391 -14.36 7.25 11.16
N ALA A 392 -13.99 5.96 11.10
CA ALA A 392 -14.13 5.07 12.26
C ALA A 392 -13.52 5.69 13.53
N PRO A 393 -14.19 5.57 14.69
CA PRO A 393 -13.66 6.09 15.95
C PRO A 393 -12.37 5.35 16.32
N LEU A 394 -11.42 6.05 16.95
CA LEU A 394 -10.11 5.49 17.31
C LEU A 394 -9.95 5.38 18.84
N PRO A 395 -10.59 4.41 19.51
CA PRO A 395 -10.50 4.27 20.97
C PRO A 395 -9.17 3.61 21.40
N ILE A 396 -8.05 4.30 21.17
CA ILE A 396 -6.68 3.78 21.34
C ILE A 396 -6.46 3.19 22.74
N ARG A 397 -6.88 3.91 23.79
CA ARG A 397 -6.70 3.46 25.18
C ARG A 397 -7.43 2.15 25.45
N ALA A 398 -8.67 2.02 25.00
CA ALA A 398 -9.43 0.80 25.17
C ALA A 398 -8.84 -0.35 24.34
N PHE A 399 -8.40 -0.07 23.12
CA PHE A 399 -7.73 -1.06 22.26
C PHE A 399 -6.48 -1.64 22.94
N TYR A 400 -5.61 -0.80 23.49
CA TYR A 400 -4.38 -1.24 24.15
C TYR A 400 -4.64 -2.01 25.45
N LYS A 401 -5.76 -1.73 26.11
CA LYS A 401 -6.20 -2.46 27.31
C LYS A 401 -6.72 -3.85 26.97
N ASP A 402 -7.51 -3.98 25.90
CA ASP A 402 -8.36 -5.15 25.67
C ASP A 402 -7.85 -6.08 24.56
N VAL A 403 -6.99 -5.60 23.66
CA VAL A 403 -6.35 -6.44 22.62
C VAL A 403 -5.03 -6.97 23.18
N THR A 404 -4.61 -8.18 22.79
CA THR A 404 -3.33 -8.75 23.24
C THR A 404 -2.19 -8.47 22.24
N ALA A 405 -0.98 -8.23 22.73
CA ALA A 405 0.23 -8.21 21.90
C ALA A 405 0.79 -9.62 21.63
N TRP A 406 0.19 -10.64 22.24
CA TRP A 406 0.57 -12.06 22.15
C TRP A 406 -0.60 -12.87 21.57
N PRO A 407 -1.01 -12.64 20.31
CA PRO A 407 -2.03 -13.46 19.68
C PRO A 407 -1.52 -14.90 19.56
N VAL A 408 -2.41 -15.85 19.79
CA VAL A 408 -2.12 -17.28 19.74
C VAL A 408 -3.15 -17.98 18.84
N PRO A 409 -2.73 -18.92 17.99
CA PRO A 409 -3.67 -19.71 17.21
C PRO A 409 -4.61 -20.52 18.13
N PRO A 410 -5.78 -20.94 17.64
CA PRO A 410 -6.65 -21.91 18.31
C PRO A 410 -5.84 -23.16 18.71
N ALA A 411 -5.99 -23.58 19.96
CA ALA A 411 -5.08 -24.53 20.60
C ALA A 411 -4.98 -25.88 19.85
N SER A 412 -3.75 -26.25 19.49
CA SER A 412 -3.32 -27.65 19.41
C SER A 412 -2.47 -27.96 20.65
N PRO A 413 -2.74 -29.01 21.43
CA PRO A 413 -1.97 -29.30 22.63
C PRO A 413 -0.51 -29.59 22.27
N THR A 414 0.42 -28.85 22.89
CA THR A 414 1.85 -29.17 22.81
C THR A 414 2.26 -29.89 24.10
N ASN A 415 2.99 -31.00 23.94
CA ASN A 415 3.65 -31.71 25.05
C ASN A 415 5.15 -31.43 24.96
N PRO A 416 5.63 -30.28 25.49
CA PRO A 416 7.04 -29.92 25.43
C PRO A 416 7.91 -30.95 26.16
N ALA A 417 9.13 -31.16 25.69
CA ALA A 417 10.10 -32.02 26.36
C ALA A 417 10.57 -31.38 27.68
N LYS A 418 11.10 -32.20 28.59
CA LYS A 418 11.46 -31.82 29.98
C LYS A 418 12.29 -30.54 30.11
N ASP A 419 13.17 -30.25 29.15
CA ASP A 419 14.09 -29.13 29.19
C ASP A 419 13.72 -28.00 28.18
N THR A 420 12.51 -28.02 27.63
CA THR A 420 12.03 -26.96 26.72
C THR A 420 11.75 -25.67 27.50
N LEU A 421 12.35 -24.57 27.06
CA LEU A 421 12.07 -23.23 27.56
C LEU A 421 10.63 -22.84 27.17
N THR A 422 9.69 -23.02 28.09
CA THR A 422 8.27 -22.71 27.91
C THR A 422 7.88 -21.59 28.86
N PRO A 423 8.19 -20.33 28.53
CA PRO A 423 7.91 -19.20 29.41
C PRO A 423 6.41 -18.86 29.39
N GLY A 424 5.51 -19.76 29.80
CA GLY A 424 4.05 -19.51 29.90
C GLY A 424 3.30 -19.16 28.59
N ASP A 425 4.02 -18.81 27.52
CA ASP A 425 3.49 -18.31 26.27
C ASP A 425 3.38 -19.44 25.25
N ALA A 426 2.20 -19.60 24.65
CA ALA A 426 1.97 -20.61 23.61
C ALA A 426 2.75 -20.32 22.31
N ALA A 427 3.23 -19.08 22.12
CA ALA A 427 4.04 -18.66 20.98
C ALA A 427 5.08 -17.59 21.41
N PRO A 428 6.33 -17.96 21.73
CA PRO A 428 7.38 -17.03 22.17
C PRO A 428 7.70 -15.91 21.16
N ASN A 429 7.38 -16.13 19.88
CA ASN A 429 7.28 -15.09 18.87
C ASN A 429 5.91 -15.22 18.18
N PRO A 430 4.96 -14.30 18.42
CA PRO A 430 3.60 -14.41 17.91
C PRO A 430 3.49 -14.21 16.39
N TRP A 431 4.53 -13.66 15.73
CA TRP A 431 4.54 -13.57 14.27
C TRP A 431 4.69 -14.94 13.58
N LEU A 432 5.37 -15.90 14.20
CA LEU A 432 5.63 -17.20 13.58
C LEU A 432 4.33 -17.97 13.26
N PRO A 433 3.38 -18.16 14.20
CA PRO A 433 2.11 -18.80 13.86
C PRO A 433 1.27 -17.98 12.87
N ILE A 434 1.30 -16.64 12.94
CA ILE A 434 0.60 -15.77 11.99
C ILE A 434 1.12 -16.01 10.57
N VAL A 435 2.44 -15.99 10.36
CA VAL A 435 3.04 -16.26 9.05
C VAL A 435 2.66 -17.65 8.55
N GLN A 436 2.76 -18.67 9.42
CA GLN A 436 2.44 -20.05 9.04
C GLN A 436 1.00 -20.23 8.56
N THR A 437 0.02 -19.64 9.26
CA THR A 437 -1.39 -19.75 8.82
C THR A 437 -1.64 -18.93 7.57
N THR A 438 -0.97 -17.77 7.45
CA THR A 438 -1.14 -16.82 6.34
C THR A 438 -0.68 -17.37 5.00
N ILE A 439 0.52 -17.97 4.92
CA ILE A 439 1.10 -18.38 3.63
C ILE A 439 0.31 -19.49 2.92
N VAL A 440 -0.47 -20.27 3.67
CA VAL A 440 -1.33 -21.34 3.13
C VAL A 440 -2.79 -20.91 2.99
N HIS A 441 -3.13 -19.69 3.40
CA HIS A 441 -4.50 -19.20 3.38
C HIS A 441 -4.87 -18.72 1.95
N PRO A 442 -6.01 -19.14 1.37
CA PRO A 442 -6.35 -18.80 -0.01
C PRO A 442 -6.72 -17.32 -0.22
N ALA A 443 -7.19 -16.61 0.83
CA ALA A 443 -7.52 -15.19 0.73
C ALA A 443 -6.27 -14.32 0.44
N GLU A 444 -6.16 -13.84 -0.79
CA GLU A 444 -5.07 -13.03 -1.33
C GLU A 444 -4.85 -11.72 -0.56
N HIS A 445 -5.91 -11.12 -0.02
CA HIS A 445 -5.79 -9.91 0.79
C HIS A 445 -5.16 -10.17 2.18
N LEU A 446 -5.28 -11.38 2.73
CA LEU A 446 -4.70 -11.70 4.04
C LEU A 446 -3.17 -11.66 3.98
N CYS A 447 -2.58 -12.34 3.00
CA CYS A 447 -1.13 -12.40 2.86
C CYS A 447 -0.50 -11.01 2.63
N LYS A 448 -1.15 -10.16 1.83
CA LYS A 448 -0.77 -8.76 1.64
C LYS A 448 -0.78 -7.99 2.97
N THR A 449 -1.85 -8.14 3.75
CA THR A 449 -2.05 -7.40 5.00
C THR A 449 -1.02 -7.80 6.05
N GLN A 450 -0.83 -9.10 6.25
CA GLN A 450 0.09 -9.62 7.26
C GLN A 450 1.54 -9.31 6.89
N ARG A 451 1.89 -9.39 5.60
CA ARG A 451 3.20 -8.97 5.11
C ARG A 451 3.49 -7.50 5.40
N ALA A 452 2.53 -6.60 5.15
CA ALA A 452 2.68 -5.18 5.43
C ALA A 452 2.83 -4.89 6.93
N LEU A 453 1.95 -5.46 7.77
CA LEU A 453 2.04 -5.29 9.23
C LEU A 453 3.35 -5.84 9.79
N MET A 454 3.82 -7.00 9.32
CA MET A 454 5.08 -7.60 9.74
C MET A 454 6.29 -6.75 9.33
N HIS A 455 6.29 -6.21 8.11
CA HIS A 455 7.33 -5.29 7.67
C HIS A 455 7.39 -4.05 8.56
N ASN A 456 6.22 -3.44 8.83
CA ASN A 456 6.13 -2.27 9.71
C ASN A 456 6.61 -2.59 11.13
N ALA A 457 6.31 -3.79 11.65
CA ALA A 457 6.82 -4.24 12.94
C ALA A 457 8.35 -4.42 12.95
N THR A 458 8.96 -4.74 11.81
CA THR A 458 10.43 -4.84 11.69
C THR A 458 11.08 -3.45 11.78
N LEU A 459 10.47 -2.45 11.16
CA LEU A 459 10.96 -1.06 11.19
C LEU A 459 10.65 -0.35 12.51
N TYR A 460 9.45 -0.52 13.04
CA TYR A 460 8.90 0.33 14.09
C TYR A 460 8.45 -0.46 15.33
N GLY A 461 8.66 -1.77 15.39
CA GLY A 461 8.27 -2.60 16.53
C GLY A 461 8.98 -2.28 17.85
N HIS A 462 10.11 -1.58 17.78
CA HIS A 462 10.87 -1.10 18.94
C HIS A 462 10.42 0.28 19.44
N ARG A 463 9.45 0.93 18.76
CA ARG A 463 8.92 2.25 19.12
C ARG A 463 8.27 2.19 20.49
N ALA A 464 8.61 3.13 21.37
CA ALA A 464 8.10 3.18 22.73
C ALA A 464 6.81 4.00 22.83
N ALA A 465 5.99 3.69 23.83
CA ALA A 465 4.88 4.55 24.21
C ALA A 465 5.38 5.96 24.60
N GLY A 466 4.62 6.99 24.25
CA GLY A 466 4.93 8.39 24.49
C GLY A 466 5.47 9.15 23.27
N ASP A 467 5.99 8.45 22.25
CA ASP A 467 6.58 9.07 21.05
C ASP A 467 5.56 9.88 20.23
N PHE A 468 4.27 9.55 20.35
CA PHE A 468 3.16 10.23 19.68
C PHE A 468 2.34 11.15 20.61
N ALA A 469 2.82 11.42 21.82
CA ALA A 469 2.15 12.29 22.77
C ALA A 469 2.05 13.74 22.23
N GLY A 470 0.95 14.43 22.56
CA GLY A 470 0.78 15.84 22.19
C GLY A 470 0.38 16.11 20.73
N LEU A 471 0.18 15.06 19.91
CA LEU A 471 -0.24 15.21 18.51
C LEU A 471 -1.74 15.51 18.33
N GLY A 472 -2.50 15.62 19.43
CA GLY A 472 -3.93 15.95 19.45
C GLY A 472 -4.87 14.76 19.31
N LEU A 473 -4.35 13.56 19.06
CA LEU A 473 -5.14 12.34 18.98
C LEU A 473 -5.27 11.67 20.35
N GLU A 474 -6.50 11.46 20.82
CA GLU A 474 -6.75 10.92 22.17
C GLU A 474 -6.17 9.51 22.35
N GLY A 475 -5.32 9.34 23.37
CA GLY A 475 -4.67 8.07 23.69
C GLY A 475 -3.43 7.77 22.85
N ALA A 476 -3.01 8.68 21.95
CA ALA A 476 -1.82 8.48 21.12
C ALA A 476 -0.53 8.30 21.95
N GLU A 477 -0.48 8.81 23.18
CA GLU A 477 0.64 8.58 24.10
C GLU A 477 0.84 7.11 24.49
N LEU A 478 -0.16 6.24 24.26
CA LEU A 478 -0.06 4.80 24.49
C LEU A 478 0.38 4.01 23.27
N LEU A 479 0.40 4.62 22.08
CA LEU A 479 0.82 3.93 20.86
C LEU A 479 2.29 3.55 20.96
N ASP A 480 2.58 2.29 20.69
CA ASP A 480 3.90 1.69 20.66
C ASP A 480 4.01 0.69 19.50
N GLY A 481 5.20 0.13 19.29
CA GLY A 481 5.47 -0.83 18.22
C GLY A 481 4.61 -2.09 18.24
N THR A 482 3.93 -2.40 19.35
CA THR A 482 3.04 -3.56 19.45
C THR A 482 1.71 -3.39 18.71
N LEU A 483 1.40 -2.18 18.22
CA LEU A 483 0.24 -1.94 17.36
C LEU A 483 0.16 -2.98 16.23
N PHE A 484 1.26 -3.20 15.50
CA PHE A 484 1.24 -4.03 14.32
C PHE A 484 0.91 -5.50 14.61
N ILE A 485 1.46 -6.09 15.69
CA ILE A 485 1.16 -7.48 16.07
C ILE A 485 -0.27 -7.64 16.60
N ARG A 486 -0.77 -6.65 17.35
CA ARG A 486 -2.17 -6.63 17.83
C ARG A 486 -3.14 -6.65 16.65
N VAL A 487 -2.89 -5.82 15.65
CA VAL A 487 -3.71 -5.73 14.43
C VAL A 487 -3.58 -6.98 13.57
N ALA A 488 -2.38 -7.55 13.47
CA ALA A 488 -2.13 -8.82 12.78
C ALA A 488 -2.92 -9.98 13.40
N GLY A 489 -2.94 -10.07 14.73
CA GLY A 489 -3.72 -11.05 15.49
C GLY A 489 -5.23 -10.92 15.25
N LEU A 490 -5.79 -9.71 15.36
CA LEU A 490 -7.20 -9.45 15.07
C LEU A 490 -7.58 -9.80 13.62
N THR A 491 -6.67 -9.54 12.67
CA THR A 491 -6.87 -9.88 11.26
C THR A 491 -6.90 -11.40 11.07
N ALA A 492 -5.97 -12.14 11.70
CA ALA A 492 -5.96 -13.60 11.66
C ALA A 492 -7.23 -14.20 12.30
N ASP A 493 -7.68 -13.68 13.45
CA ASP A 493 -8.93 -14.10 14.09
C ASP A 493 -10.16 -13.85 13.22
N ARG A 494 -10.19 -12.73 12.49
CA ARG A 494 -11.34 -12.33 11.67
C ARG A 494 -11.43 -13.05 10.34
N ILE A 495 -10.28 -13.30 9.70
CA ILE A 495 -10.18 -13.96 8.40
C ILE A 495 -10.04 -15.48 8.55
N GLY A 496 -9.60 -15.97 9.71
CA GLY A 496 -9.59 -17.39 10.07
C GLY A 496 -8.19 -17.99 10.10
N TRP A 497 -7.91 -18.74 11.17
CA TRP A 497 -6.71 -19.58 11.33
C TRP A 497 -6.91 -20.90 10.59
N MET A 498 -6.98 -20.86 9.25
CA MET A 498 -7.36 -22.02 8.42
C MET A 498 -6.39 -23.19 8.55
N LYS A 499 -5.09 -22.94 8.66
CA LYS A 499 -4.09 -24.01 8.92
C LYS A 499 -4.40 -24.76 10.21
N GLU A 500 -4.98 -24.07 11.18
CA GLU A 500 -5.35 -24.59 12.50
C GLU A 500 -6.81 -25.07 12.56
N GLY A 501 -7.50 -25.16 11.42
CA GLY A 501 -8.80 -25.82 11.28
C GLY A 501 -10.01 -24.89 11.42
N GLN A 502 -9.83 -23.57 11.46
CA GLN A 502 -10.95 -22.64 11.35
C GLN A 502 -11.44 -22.51 9.91
N GLU A 503 -12.72 -22.16 9.75
CA GLU A 503 -13.26 -21.78 8.44
C GLU A 503 -12.74 -20.41 8.00
N ALA A 504 -12.72 -20.19 6.68
CA ALA A 504 -12.40 -18.88 6.11
C ALA A 504 -13.48 -17.85 6.49
N GLY A 505 -13.03 -16.71 7.01
CA GLY A 505 -13.80 -15.48 7.16
C GLY A 505 -13.82 -14.65 5.87
N ASP A 506 -14.36 -13.45 5.97
CA ASP A 506 -14.46 -12.49 4.85
C ASP A 506 -14.26 -11.06 5.37
N TRP A 507 -13.90 -10.17 4.45
CA TRP A 507 -13.69 -8.74 4.67
C TRP A 507 -15.01 -7.99 4.75
N ASP A 508 -15.07 -7.04 5.67
CA ASP A 508 -16.24 -6.21 5.89
C ASP A 508 -16.30 -5.09 4.83
N ARG A 509 -17.48 -4.90 4.23
CA ARG A 509 -17.69 -3.88 3.16
C ARG A 509 -18.74 -2.84 3.52
N VAL A 510 -19.41 -2.99 4.67
CA VAL A 510 -20.34 -1.99 5.21
C VAL A 510 -19.54 -0.89 5.92
N GLY A 511 -19.84 0.37 5.60
CA GLY A 511 -19.18 1.52 6.23
C GLY A 511 -19.49 1.63 7.73
N PHE A 512 -18.78 2.51 8.41
CA PHE A 512 -18.88 2.72 9.87
C PHE A 512 -20.06 3.62 10.29
N TYR A 513 -21.11 3.73 9.48
CA TYR A 513 -22.21 4.70 9.66
C TYR A 513 -23.59 4.12 9.40
#